data_AF-A0A257M944-F1
#
_entry.id   AF-A0A257M944-F1
#
_cell.length_a   1.000
_cell.length_b   1.000
_cell.length_c   1.000
_cell.angle_alpha   90.00
_cell.angle_beta   90.00
_cell.angle_gamma   90.00
#
_symmetry.space_group_name_H-M   'P 1'
#
loop_
_entity.id
_entity.type
_entity.pdbx_description
1 polymer ?
#
loop_
_entity_poly.entity_id
_entity_poly.type
_entity_poly.pdbx_seq_one_letter_code
_entity_poly.pdbx_strand_id
1 'polypeptide(L)'
;MIRSLVISGLLAVTAQAFEESKPVEVTPASVDASIKRGLDFLVGFQNPNGSWGNPTLTKDLNIYAPIPGAHHAYKAGATGLAISGMLDNNDPRPEVQASLAKAAAWLASELPKLRRAEQTTTYNVWGHAYGLRAITRYWKQETDPAKKAEWVRLAQEQVELVNRYEDVNGGWGYLDIYDGLATQKPSGLPTSFTTATVLLALEEARRVMGVKLDDKLVAHSVAMLGRQRTPDFSYVYSDKHVMAPRAPINRPAGSLSRSQACNAALRVFGEKLITDEVLDQWAERFLDRQGFLDMTRERPVPHEGPFQIAGYFYYYGIYYFTESAKMLPKDKQAAYAKRLAALILMRQQKDGSWWDYPLYSYHQPYGTGYALMALAWCKDAMK
;
A
#
# COMPACT_ATOMS: atom_id res chain seq x y z
N MET A 1 -13.32 -40.97 52.87
CA MET A 1 -12.71 -41.12 51.54
C MET A 1 -13.79 -40.80 50.52
N ILE A 2 -13.75 -39.83 49.61
CA ILE A 2 -12.76 -38.85 49.15
C ILE A 2 -13.57 -37.57 48.84
N ARG A 3 -13.10 -36.41 49.31
CA ARG A 3 -13.74 -35.10 49.11
C ARG A 3 -13.47 -34.62 47.69
N SER A 4 -14.52 -34.14 47.01
CA SER A 4 -14.43 -33.40 45.75
C SER A 4 -13.71 -32.07 45.95
N LEU A 5 -12.62 -31.85 45.23
CA LEU A 5 -12.01 -30.52 45.03
C LEU A 5 -12.28 -30.11 43.57
N VAL A 6 -13.22 -29.18 43.39
CA VAL A 6 -13.34 -28.40 42.15
C VAL A 6 -12.56 -27.12 42.39
N ILE A 7 -11.35 -27.04 41.84
CA ILE A 7 -10.56 -25.81 41.84
C ILE A 7 -11.11 -24.93 40.72
N SER A 8 -11.93 -23.95 41.08
CA SER A 8 -12.33 -22.87 40.17
C SER A 8 -11.19 -21.86 40.10
N GLY A 9 -10.34 -21.98 39.08
CA GLY A 9 -9.36 -20.95 38.74
C GLY A 9 -10.05 -19.77 38.06
N LEU A 10 -10.36 -18.72 38.81
CA LEU A 10 -10.66 -17.41 38.23
C LEU A 10 -9.39 -16.85 37.57
N LEU A 11 -9.29 -17.00 36.25
CA LEU A 11 -8.40 -16.17 35.44
C LEU A 11 -9.00 -14.76 35.42
N ALA A 12 -8.50 -13.90 36.32
CA ALA A 12 -8.72 -12.47 36.23
C ALA A 12 -8.03 -11.95 34.96
N VAL A 13 -8.78 -11.86 33.86
CA VAL A 13 -8.38 -11.06 32.71
C VAL A 13 -8.45 -9.61 33.17
N THR A 14 -7.31 -9.04 33.51
CA THR A 14 -7.20 -7.59 33.69
C THR A 14 -7.54 -6.94 32.35
N ALA A 15 -8.74 -6.40 32.24
CA ALA A 15 -9.08 -5.47 31.19
C ALA A 15 -8.13 -4.28 31.32
N GLN A 16 -7.10 -4.24 30.46
CA GLN A 16 -6.32 -3.03 30.27
C GLN A 16 -7.32 -1.97 29.80
N ALA A 17 -7.61 -0.99 30.66
CA ALA A 17 -8.44 0.13 30.27
C ALA A 17 -7.83 0.76 29.00
N PHE A 18 -8.62 0.86 27.94
CA PHE A 18 -8.27 1.66 26.79
C PHE A 18 -8.08 3.08 27.30
N GLU A 19 -6.83 3.54 27.39
CA GLU A 19 -6.56 4.94 27.61
C GLU A 19 -7.17 5.68 26.42
N GLU A 20 -8.25 6.43 26.66
CA GLU A 20 -8.83 7.31 25.65
C GLU A 20 -7.73 8.27 25.20
N SER A 21 -7.14 7.98 24.04
CA SER A 21 -6.13 8.83 23.44
C SER A 21 -6.76 10.21 23.27
N LYS A 22 -6.17 11.24 23.89
CA LYS A 22 -6.64 12.62 23.77
C LYS A 22 -6.89 12.95 22.29
N PRO A 23 -8.00 13.63 21.96
CA PRO A 23 -8.27 14.04 20.59
C PRO A 23 -7.06 14.79 20.03
N VAL A 24 -6.53 14.31 18.90
CA VAL A 24 -5.43 15.00 18.22
C VAL A 24 -6.01 16.20 17.48
N GLU A 25 -5.52 17.39 17.78
CA GLU A 25 -5.93 18.61 17.10
C GLU A 25 -5.39 18.62 15.66
N VAL A 26 -6.29 18.68 14.68
CA VAL A 26 -5.93 18.78 13.26
C VAL A 26 -5.92 20.24 12.84
N THR A 27 -4.73 20.81 12.72
CA THR A 27 -4.48 22.15 12.20
C THR A 27 -3.43 22.08 11.10
N PRO A 28 -3.31 23.10 10.22
CA PRO A 28 -2.21 23.16 9.26
C PRO A 28 -0.84 22.99 9.93
N ALA A 29 -0.65 23.60 11.09
CA ALA A 29 0.59 23.50 11.85
C ALA A 29 0.86 22.09 12.40
N SER A 30 -0.15 21.38 12.92
CA SER A 30 0.04 20.02 13.43
C SER A 30 0.32 19.01 12.30
N VAL A 31 -0.32 19.20 11.14
CA VAL A 31 -0.04 18.42 9.92
C VAL A 31 1.37 18.68 9.41
N ASP A 32 1.79 19.95 9.30
CA ASP A 32 3.15 20.31 8.85
C ASP A 32 4.23 19.79 9.80
N ALA A 33 4.02 19.88 11.11
CA ALA A 33 4.95 19.34 12.10
C ALA A 33 5.07 17.81 12.00
N SER A 34 3.97 17.11 11.73
CA SER A 34 3.96 15.67 11.55
C SER A 34 4.66 15.24 10.26
N ILE A 35 4.38 15.93 9.15
CA ILE A 35 5.08 15.74 7.86
C ILE A 35 6.59 15.91 8.06
N LYS A 36 7.01 17.01 8.70
CA LYS A 36 8.43 17.29 8.94
C LYS A 36 9.10 16.13 9.67
N ARG A 37 8.49 15.63 10.75
CA ARG A 37 9.01 14.48 11.51
C ARG A 37 9.12 13.20 10.68
N GLY A 38 8.15 12.95 9.80
CA GLY A 38 8.21 11.82 8.85
C GLY A 38 9.35 11.94 7.85
N LEU A 39 9.56 13.15 7.32
CA LEU A 39 10.68 13.42 6.40
C LEU A 39 12.03 13.30 7.11
N ASP A 40 12.14 13.83 8.33
CA ASP A 40 13.35 13.73 9.16
C ASP A 40 13.70 12.26 9.44
N PHE A 41 12.69 11.43 9.76
CA PHE A 41 12.86 9.98 9.90
C PHE A 41 13.42 9.35 8.62
N LEU A 42 12.80 9.60 7.46
CA LEU A 42 13.25 9.00 6.20
C LEU A 42 14.68 9.43 5.84
N VAL A 43 15.03 10.70 6.00
CA VAL A 43 16.40 11.18 5.78
C VAL A 43 17.40 10.48 6.70
N GLY A 44 17.07 10.36 7.99
CA GLY A 44 17.95 9.71 8.98
C GLY A 44 18.06 8.18 8.83
N PHE A 45 17.05 7.53 8.23
CA PHE A 45 16.98 6.07 8.08
C PHE A 45 17.44 5.57 6.71
N GLN A 46 17.82 6.45 5.78
CA GLN A 46 18.25 6.07 4.43
C GLN A 46 19.55 5.27 4.45
N ASN A 47 19.62 4.18 3.69
CA ASN A 47 20.86 3.43 3.51
C ASN A 47 21.91 4.27 2.75
N PRO A 48 23.22 3.99 2.93
CA PRO A 48 24.28 4.72 2.21
C PRO A 48 24.14 4.71 0.68
N ASN A 49 23.52 3.67 0.11
CA ASN A 49 23.28 3.53 -1.33
C ASN A 49 22.02 4.24 -1.84
N GLY A 50 21.26 4.95 -0.99
CA GLY A 50 20.05 5.68 -1.36
C GLY A 50 18.72 4.94 -1.18
N SER A 51 18.75 3.64 -0.88
CA SER A 51 17.54 2.83 -0.64
C SER A 51 17.04 2.90 0.80
N TRP A 52 15.84 2.35 1.06
CA TRP A 52 15.32 2.14 2.41
C TRP A 52 15.00 0.68 2.72
N GLY A 53 15.26 0.30 3.99
CA GLY A 53 15.00 -1.03 4.54
C GLY A 53 16.01 -2.11 4.15
N ASN A 54 16.06 -3.20 4.91
CA ASN A 54 17.02 -4.30 4.78
C ASN A 54 16.42 -5.64 5.26
N PRO A 55 17.01 -6.79 4.87
CA PRO A 55 16.62 -8.13 5.36
C PRO A 55 17.06 -8.36 6.82
N THR A 56 16.78 -7.41 7.71
CA THR A 56 17.20 -7.39 9.12
C THR A 56 15.99 -7.26 10.04
N LEU A 57 16.21 -7.23 11.36
CA LEU A 57 15.15 -7.22 12.38
C LEU A 57 14.25 -8.46 12.29
N THR A 58 14.86 -9.61 12.00
CA THR A 58 14.19 -10.92 11.97
C THR A 58 13.80 -11.34 13.38
N LYS A 59 12.53 -11.73 13.60
CA LYS A 59 12.00 -12.14 14.91
C LYS A 59 11.27 -13.49 14.88
N ASP A 60 11.73 -14.46 14.08
CA ASP A 60 11.09 -15.78 13.84
C ASP A 60 9.61 -15.75 13.36
N LEU A 61 9.10 -14.55 13.07
CA LEU A 61 7.74 -14.27 12.61
C LEU A 61 7.75 -13.66 11.20
N ASN A 62 8.85 -13.85 10.48
CA ASN A 62 9.02 -13.26 9.15
C ASN A 62 8.14 -13.97 8.13
N ILE A 63 7.56 -13.19 7.22
CA ILE A 63 6.91 -13.75 6.02
C ILE A 63 7.97 -14.46 5.18
N TYR A 64 7.59 -15.61 4.63
CA TYR A 64 8.37 -16.33 3.63
C TYR A 64 8.85 -15.40 2.50
N ALA A 65 10.17 -15.33 2.33
CA ALA A 65 10.85 -14.44 1.40
C ALA A 65 12.03 -15.15 0.72
N PRO A 66 11.81 -15.78 -0.45
CA PRO A 66 12.88 -16.47 -1.16
C PRO A 66 13.97 -15.49 -1.63
N ILE A 67 15.22 -15.85 -1.32
CA ILE A 67 16.41 -15.04 -1.63
C ILE A 67 16.90 -15.25 -3.08
N PRO A 68 17.53 -14.25 -3.71
CA PRO A 68 17.62 -12.85 -3.26
C PRO A 68 16.40 -12.00 -3.67
N GLY A 69 15.58 -12.49 -4.62
CA GLY A 69 14.60 -11.67 -5.33
C GLY A 69 13.48 -11.08 -4.46
N ALA A 70 13.01 -11.78 -3.41
CA ALA A 70 11.98 -11.26 -2.52
C ALA A 70 12.46 -10.02 -1.77
N HIS A 71 13.70 -10.03 -1.30
CA HIS A 71 14.29 -8.89 -0.60
C HIS A 71 14.62 -7.73 -1.54
N HIS A 72 14.96 -8.01 -2.80
CA HIS A 72 15.06 -6.96 -3.82
C HIS A 72 13.69 -6.30 -4.05
N ALA A 73 12.62 -7.10 -4.15
CA ALA A 73 11.26 -6.60 -4.29
C ALA A 73 10.81 -5.74 -3.10
N TYR A 74 11.03 -6.19 -1.88
CA TYR A 74 10.69 -5.43 -0.69
C TYR A 74 11.48 -4.12 -0.58
N LYS A 75 12.78 -4.15 -0.90
CA LYS A 75 13.61 -2.94 -0.94
C LYS A 75 13.12 -1.94 -2.00
N ALA A 76 12.80 -2.42 -3.20
CA ALA A 76 12.30 -1.58 -4.28
C ALA A 76 10.96 -0.93 -3.94
N GLY A 77 10.00 -1.70 -3.40
CA GLY A 77 8.69 -1.16 -3.04
C GLY A 77 8.75 -0.19 -1.86
N ALA A 78 9.51 -0.52 -0.79
CA ALA A 78 9.69 0.37 0.36
C ALA A 78 10.40 1.67 -0.04
N THR A 79 11.42 1.58 -0.89
CA THR A 79 12.13 2.75 -1.44
C THR A 79 11.20 3.60 -2.31
N GLY A 80 10.41 2.98 -3.20
CA GLY A 80 9.44 3.68 -4.04
C GLY A 80 8.38 4.43 -3.22
N LEU A 81 7.90 3.82 -2.13
CA LEU A 81 6.94 4.44 -1.21
C LEU A 81 7.56 5.61 -0.43
N ALA A 82 8.76 5.43 0.13
CA ALA A 82 9.47 6.50 0.84
C ALA A 82 9.68 7.72 -0.06
N ILE A 83 10.19 7.49 -1.29
CA ILE A 83 10.38 8.54 -2.30
C ILE A 83 9.05 9.23 -2.61
N SER A 84 7.98 8.45 -2.84
CA SER A 84 6.69 9.01 -3.20
C SER A 84 6.14 9.93 -2.12
N GLY A 85 6.23 9.50 -0.85
CA GLY A 85 5.87 10.32 0.30
C GLY A 85 6.71 11.60 0.43
N MET A 86 8.03 11.51 0.20
CA MET A 86 8.91 12.68 0.26
C MET A 86 8.60 13.69 -0.85
N LEU A 87 8.43 13.23 -2.10
CA LEU A 87 8.18 14.10 -3.25
C LEU A 87 6.80 14.77 -3.19
N ASP A 88 5.77 14.07 -2.71
CA ASP A 88 4.41 14.63 -2.60
C ASP A 88 4.33 15.79 -1.58
N ASN A 89 5.30 15.91 -0.66
CA ASN A 89 5.36 16.99 0.33
C ASN A 89 6.23 18.20 -0.08
N ASN A 90 7.00 18.10 -1.17
CA ASN A 90 7.78 19.19 -1.78
C ASN A 90 8.63 20.01 -0.78
N ASP A 91 9.29 19.34 0.17
CA ASP A 91 10.10 20.00 1.21
C ASP A 91 11.44 20.50 0.62
N PRO A 92 11.75 21.80 0.69
CA PRO A 92 12.91 22.39 0.01
C PRO A 92 14.24 22.17 0.74
N ARG A 93 14.24 21.55 1.93
CA ARG A 93 15.45 21.44 2.74
C ARG A 93 16.56 20.64 2.05
N PRO A 94 17.83 21.11 2.07
CA PRO A 94 18.93 20.47 1.35
C PRO A 94 19.13 19.00 1.69
N GLU A 95 18.94 18.59 2.94
CA GLU A 95 19.08 17.20 3.37
C GLU A 95 18.02 16.28 2.76
N VAL A 96 16.80 16.77 2.57
CA VAL A 96 15.70 16.05 1.91
C VAL A 96 16.02 15.90 0.42
N GLN A 97 16.44 16.98 -0.22
CA GLN A 97 16.80 17.00 -1.64
C GLN A 97 18.01 16.10 -1.94
N ALA A 98 19.03 16.09 -1.06
CA ALA A 98 20.17 15.20 -1.17
C ALA A 98 19.78 13.72 -1.00
N SER A 99 18.85 13.44 -0.08
CA SER A 99 18.32 12.09 0.11
C SER A 99 17.57 11.59 -1.14
N LEU A 100 16.72 12.43 -1.72
CA LEU A 100 16.02 12.15 -2.99
C LEU A 100 16.99 11.93 -4.15
N ALA A 101 18.04 12.74 -4.28
CA ALA A 101 19.04 12.55 -5.34
C ALA A 101 19.74 11.18 -5.27
N LYS A 102 20.11 10.72 -4.07
CA LYS A 102 20.67 9.37 -3.87
C LYS A 102 19.67 8.28 -4.23
N ALA A 103 18.41 8.47 -3.83
CA ALA A 103 17.34 7.52 -4.08
C ALA A 103 17.00 7.41 -5.58
N ALA A 104 17.03 8.53 -6.31
CA ALA A 104 16.86 8.56 -7.77
C ALA A 104 17.94 7.74 -8.47
N ALA A 105 19.21 7.91 -8.08
CA ALA A 105 20.33 7.13 -8.62
C ALA A 105 20.16 5.62 -8.32
N TRP A 106 19.71 5.27 -7.11
CA TRP A 106 19.43 3.88 -6.75
C TRP A 106 18.32 3.27 -7.61
N LEU A 107 17.18 3.97 -7.79
CA LEU A 107 16.07 3.47 -8.61
C LEU A 107 16.50 3.21 -10.05
N ALA A 108 17.23 4.15 -10.65
CA ALA A 108 17.70 4.03 -12.04
C ALA A 108 18.64 2.83 -12.23
N SER A 109 19.45 2.50 -11.21
CA SER A 109 20.32 1.32 -11.22
C SER A 109 19.58 0.00 -10.98
N GLU A 110 18.65 -0.03 -10.02
CA GLU A 110 18.14 -1.30 -9.48
C GLU A 110 16.82 -1.77 -10.08
N LEU A 111 15.91 -0.85 -10.42
CA LEU A 111 14.61 -1.23 -10.99
C LEU A 111 14.73 -2.04 -12.31
N PRO A 112 15.66 -1.77 -13.23
CA PRO A 112 15.83 -2.60 -14.44
C PRO A 112 16.21 -4.07 -14.13
N LYS A 113 16.79 -4.32 -12.95
CA LYS A 113 17.24 -5.63 -12.47
C LYS A 113 16.18 -6.37 -11.64
N LEU A 114 15.05 -5.72 -11.33
CA LEU A 114 14.02 -6.29 -10.46
C LEU A 114 13.29 -7.47 -11.13
N ARG A 115 13.35 -8.65 -10.53
CA ARG A 115 12.76 -9.91 -11.01
C ARG A 115 12.16 -10.70 -9.84
N ARG A 116 11.27 -11.65 -10.13
CA ARG A 116 10.85 -12.67 -9.15
C ARG A 116 12.05 -13.50 -8.69
N ALA A 117 12.07 -13.94 -7.44
CA ALA A 117 13.16 -14.76 -6.91
C ALA A 117 13.15 -16.17 -7.51
N GLU A 118 11.97 -16.79 -7.47
CA GLU A 118 11.67 -18.12 -7.97
C GLU A 118 10.16 -18.18 -8.29
N GLN A 119 9.65 -19.35 -8.66
CA GLN A 119 8.27 -19.52 -9.11
C GLN A 119 7.23 -19.25 -8.02
N THR A 120 7.56 -19.49 -6.75
CA THR A 120 6.63 -19.45 -5.61
C THR A 120 6.08 -18.06 -5.29
N THR A 121 6.77 -16.99 -5.69
CA THR A 121 6.44 -15.62 -5.29
C THR A 121 6.61 -14.64 -6.44
N THR A 122 5.75 -13.65 -6.47
CA THR A 122 5.78 -12.54 -7.42
C THR A 122 5.83 -11.19 -6.70
N TYR A 123 6.49 -11.15 -5.53
CA TYR A 123 6.64 -9.94 -4.71
C TYR A 123 7.20 -8.75 -5.49
N ASN A 124 8.00 -9.00 -6.53
CA ASN A 124 8.55 -7.97 -7.41
C ASN A 124 7.46 -7.10 -8.08
N VAL A 125 6.23 -7.60 -8.23
CA VAL A 125 5.08 -6.81 -8.67
C VAL A 125 4.86 -5.59 -7.77
N TRP A 126 5.00 -5.74 -6.45
CA TRP A 126 4.92 -4.64 -5.48
C TRP A 126 6.02 -3.60 -5.73
N GLY A 127 7.25 -4.07 -5.97
CA GLY A 127 8.38 -3.22 -6.32
C GLY A 127 8.19 -2.46 -7.64
N HIS A 128 7.65 -3.10 -8.68
CA HIS A 128 7.36 -2.43 -9.95
C HIS A 128 6.26 -1.36 -9.79
N ALA A 129 5.17 -1.66 -9.08
CA ALA A 129 4.07 -0.73 -8.90
C ALA A 129 4.51 0.54 -8.15
N TYR A 130 5.18 0.39 -7.00
CA TYR A 130 5.64 1.55 -6.23
C TYR A 130 6.90 2.20 -6.80
N GLY A 131 7.72 1.45 -7.56
CA GLY A 131 8.77 2.03 -8.40
C GLY A 131 8.21 2.96 -9.46
N LEU A 132 7.14 2.55 -10.17
CA LEU A 132 6.43 3.40 -11.13
C LEU A 132 5.86 4.67 -10.48
N ARG A 133 5.24 4.54 -9.29
CA ARG A 133 4.74 5.70 -8.53
C ARG A 133 5.86 6.68 -8.16
N ALA A 134 7.05 6.20 -7.83
CA ALA A 134 8.20 7.06 -7.58
C ALA A 134 8.71 7.74 -8.86
N ILE A 135 8.82 6.98 -9.96
CA ILE A 135 9.26 7.50 -11.27
C ILE A 135 8.33 8.62 -11.76
N THR A 136 6.99 8.45 -11.64
CA THR A 136 6.04 9.49 -12.07
C THR A 136 6.25 10.81 -11.34
N ARG A 137 6.63 10.75 -10.06
CA ARG A 137 6.87 11.93 -9.22
C ARG A 137 8.20 12.60 -9.54
N TYR A 138 9.27 11.84 -9.77
CA TYR A 138 10.52 12.40 -10.28
C TYR A 138 10.32 13.07 -11.63
N TRP A 139 9.60 12.43 -12.55
CA TRP A 139 9.31 13.02 -13.86
C TRP A 139 8.55 14.35 -13.77
N LYS A 140 7.59 14.46 -12.84
CA LYS A 140 6.81 15.69 -12.60
C LYS A 140 7.68 16.86 -12.12
N GLN A 141 8.67 16.58 -11.27
CA GLN A 141 9.57 17.60 -10.72
C GLN A 141 10.79 17.90 -11.61
N GLU A 142 11.15 16.98 -12.50
CA GLU A 142 12.26 17.15 -13.42
C GLU A 142 12.00 18.31 -14.39
N THR A 143 13.04 19.07 -14.71
CA THR A 143 12.98 20.20 -15.65
C THR A 143 13.89 19.99 -16.86
N ASP A 144 14.92 19.15 -16.71
CA ASP A 144 15.82 18.76 -17.80
C ASP A 144 15.11 17.79 -18.77
N PRO A 145 14.93 18.17 -20.05
CA PRO A 145 14.28 17.31 -21.04
C PRO A 145 14.96 15.95 -21.24
N ALA A 146 16.29 15.88 -21.15
CA ALA A 146 17.03 14.64 -21.32
C ALA A 146 16.77 13.68 -20.14
N LYS A 147 16.78 14.19 -18.91
CA LYS A 147 16.43 13.40 -17.73
C LYS A 147 14.97 12.99 -17.70
N LYS A 148 14.05 13.84 -18.19
CA LYS A 148 12.64 13.43 -18.39
C LYS A 148 12.54 12.23 -19.32
N ALA A 149 13.27 12.24 -20.43
CA ALA A 149 13.28 11.12 -21.37
C ALA A 149 13.80 9.82 -20.71
N GLU A 150 14.83 9.92 -19.86
CA GLU A 150 15.31 8.76 -19.08
C GLU A 150 14.26 8.22 -18.10
N TRP A 151 13.51 9.09 -17.42
CA TRP A 151 12.41 8.65 -16.56
C TRP A 151 11.30 7.95 -17.36
N VAL A 152 10.97 8.45 -18.56
CA VAL A 152 10.00 7.79 -19.46
C VAL A 152 10.51 6.41 -19.89
N ARG A 153 11.79 6.30 -20.29
CA ARG A 153 12.41 5.02 -20.66
C ARG A 153 12.34 4.03 -19.49
N LEU A 154 12.76 4.45 -18.31
CA LEU A 154 12.73 3.60 -17.12
C LEU A 154 11.31 3.17 -16.76
N ALA A 155 10.33 4.07 -16.86
CA ALA A 155 8.92 3.74 -16.63
C ALA A 155 8.41 2.71 -17.65
N GLN A 156 8.73 2.88 -18.93
CA GLN A 156 8.36 1.91 -19.98
C GLN A 156 8.95 0.52 -19.70
N GLU A 157 10.20 0.44 -19.26
CA GLU A 157 10.81 -0.83 -18.85
C GLU A 157 10.10 -1.47 -17.66
N GLN A 158 9.65 -0.68 -16.67
CA GLN A 158 8.89 -1.22 -15.53
C GLN A 158 7.51 -1.74 -15.95
N VAL A 159 6.84 -1.07 -16.90
CA VAL A 159 5.59 -1.57 -17.50
C VAL A 159 5.84 -2.92 -18.19
N GLU A 160 6.89 -3.02 -19.00
CA GLU A 160 7.22 -4.26 -19.70
C GLU A 160 7.61 -5.40 -18.74
N LEU A 161 8.28 -5.10 -17.63
CA LEU A 161 8.64 -6.09 -16.62
C LEU A 161 7.44 -6.58 -15.85
N VAL A 162 6.56 -5.69 -15.38
CA VAL A 162 5.37 -6.11 -14.62
C VAL A 162 4.40 -6.92 -15.48
N ASN A 163 4.30 -6.62 -16.78
CA ASN A 163 3.48 -7.38 -17.73
C ASN A 163 3.88 -8.86 -17.83
N ARG A 164 5.14 -9.21 -17.59
CA ARG A 164 5.62 -10.61 -17.61
C ARG A 164 5.05 -11.45 -16.47
N TYR A 165 4.52 -10.80 -15.43
CA TYR A 165 4.03 -11.43 -14.21
C TYR A 165 2.51 -11.32 -14.07
N GLU A 166 1.79 -10.94 -15.14
CA GLU A 166 0.34 -11.10 -15.17
C GLU A 166 0.02 -12.59 -15.06
N ASP A 167 -0.90 -12.93 -14.16
CA ASP A 167 -1.39 -14.28 -13.96
C ASP A 167 -2.18 -14.76 -15.20
N VAL A 168 -2.21 -16.08 -15.45
CA VAL A 168 -3.02 -16.67 -16.52
C VAL A 168 -4.52 -16.37 -16.37
N ASN A 169 -4.99 -16.13 -15.14
CA ASN A 169 -6.35 -15.72 -14.85
C ASN A 169 -6.51 -14.18 -14.85
N GLY A 170 -5.50 -13.43 -15.27
CA GLY A 170 -5.51 -11.98 -15.31
C GLY A 170 -5.14 -11.33 -13.98
N GLY A 171 -4.67 -10.09 -14.05
CA GLY A 171 -4.21 -9.34 -12.90
C GLY A 171 -2.90 -9.89 -12.32
N TRP A 172 -2.60 -9.52 -11.08
CA TRP A 172 -1.35 -9.86 -10.42
C TRP A 172 -1.58 -10.34 -8.99
N GLY A 173 -0.77 -11.32 -8.58
CA GLY A 173 -0.69 -11.82 -7.22
C GLY A 173 0.67 -11.53 -6.59
N TYR A 174 0.89 -12.08 -5.40
CA TYR A 174 2.18 -12.08 -4.73
C TYR A 174 2.68 -13.49 -4.36
N LEU A 175 1.79 -14.50 -4.44
CA LEU A 175 2.09 -15.92 -4.23
C LEU A 175 1.61 -16.76 -5.42
N ASP A 176 2.40 -17.78 -5.72
CA ASP A 176 2.18 -18.78 -6.76
C ASP A 176 2.66 -20.16 -6.26
N ILE A 177 2.06 -20.62 -5.15
CA ILE A 177 2.47 -21.82 -4.40
C ILE A 177 1.41 -22.92 -4.31
N TYR A 178 0.25 -22.74 -4.95
CA TYR A 178 -0.97 -23.49 -4.59
C TYR A 178 -1.35 -24.61 -5.56
N ASP A 179 -0.72 -24.69 -6.72
CA ASP A 179 -1.03 -25.69 -7.75
C ASP A 179 0.15 -26.61 -8.09
N GLY A 180 1.36 -26.29 -7.62
CA GLY A 180 2.58 -27.04 -7.91
C GLY A 180 3.03 -26.92 -9.37
N LEU A 181 2.50 -25.95 -10.12
CA LEU A 181 2.82 -25.74 -11.53
C LEU A 181 3.93 -24.71 -11.68
N ALA A 182 4.78 -24.89 -12.69
CA ALA A 182 5.83 -23.96 -13.06
C ALA A 182 5.60 -23.47 -14.49
N THR A 183 4.92 -22.33 -14.60
CA THR A 183 4.51 -21.72 -15.86
C THR A 183 5.31 -20.42 -16.11
N GLN A 184 5.38 -20.01 -17.39
CA GLN A 184 6.07 -18.76 -17.75
C GLN A 184 5.37 -17.55 -17.13
N LYS A 185 4.05 -17.44 -17.35
CA LYS A 185 3.16 -16.55 -16.61
C LYS A 185 2.68 -17.26 -15.34
N PRO A 186 2.60 -16.59 -14.18
CA PRO A 186 2.08 -17.19 -12.96
C PRO A 186 0.70 -17.84 -13.14
N SER A 187 0.43 -18.92 -12.40
CA SER A 187 -0.89 -19.59 -12.36
C SER A 187 -1.53 -19.58 -10.96
N GLY A 188 -1.00 -18.71 -10.10
CA GLY A 188 -1.22 -18.71 -8.67
C GLY A 188 -2.52 -18.05 -8.22
N LEU A 189 -2.39 -17.17 -7.22
CA LEU A 189 -3.52 -16.45 -6.63
C LEU A 189 -3.39 -14.96 -6.95
N PRO A 190 -3.85 -14.51 -8.14
CA PRO A 190 -3.94 -13.08 -8.38
C PRO A 190 -4.91 -12.47 -7.36
N THR A 191 -4.51 -11.36 -6.74
CA THR A 191 -5.26 -10.73 -5.66
C THR A 191 -5.87 -9.42 -6.12
N SER A 192 -7.06 -9.11 -5.60
CA SER A 192 -7.80 -7.89 -5.97
C SER A 192 -6.97 -6.62 -5.74
N PHE A 193 -6.31 -6.54 -4.59
CA PHE A 193 -5.55 -5.37 -4.16
C PHE A 193 -4.19 -5.22 -4.83
N THR A 194 -3.47 -6.31 -5.11
CA THR A 194 -2.22 -6.23 -5.89
C THR A 194 -2.55 -5.81 -7.31
N THR A 195 -3.61 -6.37 -7.90
CA THR A 195 -4.09 -5.99 -9.24
C THR A 195 -4.48 -4.51 -9.30
N ALA A 196 -5.30 -4.03 -8.35
CA ALA A 196 -5.67 -2.62 -8.27
C ALA A 196 -4.46 -1.69 -8.11
N THR A 197 -3.49 -2.09 -7.29
CA THR A 197 -2.24 -1.34 -7.07
C THR A 197 -1.45 -1.17 -8.35
N VAL A 198 -1.27 -2.24 -9.12
CA VAL A 198 -0.57 -2.21 -10.42
C VAL A 198 -1.34 -1.38 -11.43
N LEU A 199 -2.64 -1.63 -11.59
CA LEU A 199 -3.49 -0.91 -12.53
C LEU A 199 -3.44 0.61 -12.31
N LEU A 200 -3.52 1.06 -11.06
CA LEU A 200 -3.45 2.49 -10.74
C LEU A 200 -2.06 3.09 -11.01
N ALA A 201 -0.98 2.34 -10.75
CA ALA A 201 0.39 2.80 -11.07
C ALA A 201 0.63 2.89 -12.58
N LEU A 202 0.18 1.89 -13.34
CA LEU A 202 0.25 1.86 -14.81
C LEU A 202 -0.53 3.04 -15.41
N GLU A 203 -1.74 3.28 -14.92
CA GLU A 203 -2.56 4.37 -15.44
C GLU A 203 -1.99 5.75 -15.11
N GLU A 204 -1.47 5.95 -13.90
CA GLU A 204 -0.77 7.20 -13.57
C GLU A 204 0.40 7.41 -14.53
N ALA A 205 1.23 6.38 -14.76
CA ALA A 205 2.35 6.47 -15.67
C ALA A 205 1.90 6.78 -17.10
N ARG A 206 0.84 6.14 -17.59
CA ARG A 206 0.28 6.42 -18.92
C ARG A 206 -0.18 7.86 -19.05
N ARG A 207 -0.95 8.36 -18.08
CA ARG A 207 -1.49 9.74 -18.10
C ARG A 207 -0.41 10.81 -18.01
N VAL A 208 0.59 10.59 -17.16
CA VAL A 208 1.61 11.61 -16.85
C VAL A 208 2.74 11.59 -17.86
N MET A 209 3.16 10.41 -18.30
CA MET A 209 4.39 10.24 -19.09
C MET A 209 4.14 9.69 -20.50
N GLY A 210 2.92 9.27 -20.82
CA GLY A 210 2.60 8.70 -22.14
C GLY A 210 3.20 7.30 -22.38
N VAL A 211 3.54 6.55 -21.34
CA VAL A 211 4.03 5.16 -21.51
C VAL A 211 2.95 4.30 -22.16
N LYS A 212 3.38 3.33 -22.96
CA LYS A 212 2.50 2.40 -23.67
C LYS A 212 2.14 1.24 -22.76
N LEU A 213 0.86 1.04 -22.55
CA LEU A 213 0.31 -0.14 -21.87
C LEU A 213 -0.12 -1.18 -22.90
N ASP A 214 -0.20 -2.44 -22.48
CA ASP A 214 -0.79 -3.51 -23.29
C ASP A 214 -2.30 -3.55 -23.01
N ASP A 215 -3.10 -3.09 -23.96
CA ASP A 215 -4.55 -2.99 -23.81
C ASP A 215 -5.23 -4.33 -23.50
N LYS A 216 -4.67 -5.45 -23.98
CA LYS A 216 -5.23 -6.78 -23.69
C LYS A 216 -4.97 -7.16 -22.23
N LEU A 217 -3.75 -6.97 -21.73
CA LEU A 217 -3.41 -7.23 -20.33
C LEU A 217 -4.21 -6.32 -19.39
N VAL A 218 -4.37 -5.05 -19.76
CA VAL A 218 -5.18 -4.08 -18.99
C VAL A 218 -6.64 -4.54 -18.95
N ALA A 219 -7.25 -4.84 -20.10
CA ALA A 219 -8.64 -5.29 -20.16
C ALA A 219 -8.86 -6.59 -19.35
N HIS A 220 -7.94 -7.55 -19.47
CA HIS A 220 -8.01 -8.80 -18.74
C HIS A 220 -7.90 -8.59 -17.21
N SER A 221 -7.00 -7.71 -16.78
CA SER A 221 -6.82 -7.36 -15.37
C SER A 221 -8.00 -6.57 -14.79
N VAL A 222 -8.62 -5.69 -15.57
CA VAL A 222 -9.85 -4.98 -15.17
C VAL A 222 -11.02 -5.97 -15.02
N ALA A 223 -11.18 -6.91 -15.97
CA ALA A 223 -12.19 -7.96 -15.87
C ALA A 223 -11.96 -8.86 -14.63
N MET A 224 -10.70 -9.15 -14.30
CA MET A 224 -10.32 -9.88 -13.10
C MET A 224 -10.66 -9.15 -11.80
N LEU A 225 -10.53 -7.84 -11.78
CA LEU A 225 -10.92 -7.06 -10.63
C LEU A 225 -12.45 -7.00 -10.51
N GLY A 226 -13.15 -6.84 -11.63
CA GLY A 226 -14.62 -6.82 -11.70
C GLY A 226 -15.27 -8.10 -11.21
N ARG A 227 -14.76 -9.29 -11.59
CA ARG A 227 -15.32 -10.59 -11.14
C ARG A 227 -15.16 -10.86 -9.65
N GLN A 228 -14.23 -10.19 -8.99
CA GLN A 228 -14.00 -10.30 -7.54
C GLN A 228 -14.85 -9.35 -6.70
N ARG A 229 -15.62 -8.46 -7.34
CA ARG A 229 -16.51 -7.50 -6.67
C ARG A 229 -17.79 -8.20 -6.20
N THR A 230 -18.14 -8.01 -4.94
CA THR A 230 -19.44 -8.43 -4.37
C THR A 230 -20.51 -7.34 -4.57
N PRO A 231 -21.82 -7.66 -4.43
CA PRO A 231 -22.89 -6.68 -4.64
C PRO A 231 -22.84 -5.43 -3.73
N ASP A 232 -22.18 -5.53 -2.58
CA ASP A 232 -21.96 -4.40 -1.64
C ASP A 232 -20.67 -3.61 -1.93
N PHE A 233 -20.07 -3.82 -3.12
CA PHE A 233 -18.81 -3.24 -3.58
C PHE A 233 -17.61 -3.56 -2.70
N SER A 234 -17.69 -4.66 -1.93
CA SER A 234 -16.49 -5.29 -1.34
C SER A 234 -15.77 -6.10 -2.41
N TYR A 235 -14.52 -6.46 -2.13
CA TYR A 235 -13.72 -7.29 -3.02
C TYR A 235 -13.17 -8.50 -2.28
N VAL A 236 -13.31 -9.67 -2.89
CA VAL A 236 -12.73 -10.89 -2.34
C VAL A 236 -11.20 -10.83 -2.38
N TYR A 237 -10.54 -11.67 -1.58
CA TYR A 237 -9.08 -11.63 -1.39
C TYR A 237 -8.28 -11.92 -2.65
N SER A 238 -8.60 -13.04 -3.28
CA SER A 238 -7.99 -13.48 -4.53
C SER A 238 -9.03 -14.14 -5.40
N ASP A 239 -8.65 -14.41 -6.64
CA ASP A 239 -9.55 -15.03 -7.61
C ASP A 239 -10.30 -16.26 -7.07
N LYS A 240 -9.60 -17.21 -6.43
CA LYS A 240 -10.24 -18.41 -5.87
C LYS A 240 -11.28 -18.11 -4.77
N HIS A 241 -11.22 -16.92 -4.15
CA HIS A 241 -12.16 -16.52 -3.11
C HIS A 241 -13.54 -16.08 -3.65
N VAL A 242 -13.74 -16.00 -4.97
CA VAL A 242 -15.08 -15.79 -5.56
C VAL A 242 -16.06 -16.89 -5.15
N MET A 243 -15.55 -18.09 -4.84
CA MET A 243 -16.34 -19.22 -4.36
C MET A 243 -16.68 -19.14 -2.86
N ALA A 244 -16.10 -18.18 -2.13
CA ALA A 244 -16.35 -17.95 -0.71
C ALA A 244 -16.54 -16.45 -0.39
N PRO A 245 -17.51 -15.76 -1.04
CA PRO A 245 -17.60 -14.30 -1.03
C PRO A 245 -17.95 -13.70 0.34
N ARG A 246 -18.34 -14.53 1.33
CA ARG A 246 -18.70 -14.12 2.69
C ARG A 246 -17.79 -14.69 3.79
N ALA A 247 -16.67 -15.31 3.42
CA ALA A 247 -15.59 -15.62 4.34
C ALA A 247 -15.19 -14.35 5.12
N PRO A 248 -14.69 -14.44 6.37
CA PRO A 248 -14.44 -13.26 7.21
C PRO A 248 -13.64 -12.16 6.49
N ILE A 249 -12.57 -12.54 5.78
CA ILE A 249 -11.73 -11.64 4.98
C ILE A 249 -12.46 -10.96 3.81
N ASN A 250 -13.54 -11.54 3.31
CA ASN A 250 -14.29 -11.03 2.15
C ASN A 250 -15.51 -10.19 2.54
N ARG A 251 -15.83 -10.09 3.83
CA ARG A 251 -16.90 -9.21 4.33
C ARG A 251 -16.46 -7.74 4.22
N PRO A 252 -17.40 -6.76 4.23
CA PRO A 252 -17.06 -5.34 4.12
C PRO A 252 -15.95 -4.86 5.06
N ALA A 253 -15.96 -5.31 6.32
CA ALA A 253 -14.91 -4.97 7.29
C ALA A 253 -13.54 -5.59 6.94
N GLY A 254 -13.50 -6.85 6.48
CA GLY A 254 -12.26 -7.51 6.05
C GLY A 254 -11.71 -6.99 4.72
N SER A 255 -12.59 -6.47 3.86
CA SER A 255 -12.24 -5.88 2.57
C SER A 255 -11.96 -4.37 2.63
N LEU A 256 -12.03 -3.75 3.82
CA LEU A 256 -12.10 -2.30 3.99
C LEU A 256 -11.02 -1.51 3.23
N SER A 257 -9.75 -1.88 3.40
CA SER A 257 -8.63 -1.24 2.70
C SER A 257 -8.58 -1.57 1.21
N ARG A 258 -8.90 -2.81 0.86
CA ARG A 258 -8.81 -3.30 -0.53
C ARG A 258 -9.92 -2.71 -1.39
N SER A 259 -11.10 -2.50 -0.81
CA SER A 259 -12.23 -1.90 -1.49
C SER A 259 -11.94 -0.46 -1.92
N GLN A 260 -11.16 0.31 -1.15
CA GLN A 260 -10.67 1.62 -1.58
C GLN A 260 -9.85 1.48 -2.88
N ALA A 261 -8.82 0.64 -2.86
CA ALA A 261 -7.95 0.46 -4.02
C ALA A 261 -8.71 -0.05 -5.25
N CYS A 262 -9.59 -1.04 -5.06
CA CYS A 262 -10.28 -1.71 -6.16
C CYS A 262 -11.38 -0.82 -6.77
N ASN A 263 -12.17 -0.12 -5.94
CA ASN A 263 -13.13 0.87 -6.44
C ASN A 263 -12.41 1.99 -7.19
N ALA A 264 -11.28 2.50 -6.65
CA ALA A 264 -10.49 3.52 -7.34
C ALA A 264 -10.00 3.03 -8.70
N ALA A 265 -9.41 1.84 -8.77
CA ALA A 265 -8.93 1.26 -10.02
C ALA A 265 -10.06 1.10 -11.04
N LEU A 266 -11.18 0.48 -10.67
CA LEU A 266 -12.30 0.29 -11.59
C LEU A 266 -12.89 1.63 -12.07
N ARG A 267 -13.03 2.63 -11.19
CA ARG A 267 -13.46 3.99 -11.57
C ARG A 267 -12.53 4.61 -12.60
N VAL A 268 -11.23 4.52 -12.36
CA VAL A 268 -10.17 5.07 -13.21
C VAL A 268 -10.17 4.45 -14.60
N PHE A 269 -10.52 3.17 -14.71
CA PHE A 269 -10.68 2.44 -15.98
C PHE A 269 -12.10 2.47 -16.57
N GLY A 270 -12.97 3.35 -16.06
CA GLY A 270 -14.26 3.65 -16.68
C GLY A 270 -15.42 2.71 -16.36
N GLU A 271 -15.31 1.89 -15.30
CA GLU A 271 -16.43 1.10 -14.81
C GLU A 271 -17.55 2.02 -14.29
N LYS A 272 -18.69 1.99 -14.97
CA LYS A 272 -19.84 2.87 -14.69
C LYS A 272 -20.54 2.53 -13.37
N LEU A 273 -20.39 1.29 -12.89
CA LEU A 273 -20.95 0.89 -11.61
C LEU A 273 -20.25 1.54 -10.41
N ILE A 274 -19.01 2.02 -10.58
CA ILE A 274 -18.35 2.80 -9.53
C ILE A 274 -18.74 4.25 -9.71
N THR A 275 -19.75 4.68 -8.97
CA THR A 275 -20.25 6.05 -8.95
C THR A 275 -19.60 6.84 -7.81
N ASP A 276 -19.81 8.16 -7.81
CA ASP A 276 -19.38 9.01 -6.69
C ASP A 276 -20.08 8.59 -5.38
N GLU A 277 -21.34 8.15 -5.44
CA GLU A 277 -22.08 7.56 -4.31
C GLU A 277 -21.35 6.34 -3.73
N VAL A 278 -20.86 5.42 -4.58
CA VAL A 278 -20.11 4.23 -4.11
C VAL A 278 -18.83 4.65 -3.41
N LEU A 279 -18.10 5.61 -3.99
CA LEU A 279 -16.84 6.11 -3.40
C LEU A 279 -17.09 6.85 -2.07
N ASP A 280 -18.14 7.66 -1.98
CA ASP A 280 -18.55 8.39 -0.77
C ASP A 280 -18.93 7.41 0.36
N GLN A 281 -19.79 6.42 0.06
CA GLN A 281 -20.18 5.40 1.01
C GLN A 281 -18.99 4.57 1.53
N TRP A 282 -18.05 4.24 0.66
CA TRP A 282 -16.85 3.51 1.07
C TRP A 282 -15.83 4.40 1.81
N ALA A 283 -15.79 5.70 1.53
CA ALA A 283 -15.01 6.65 2.30
C ALA A 283 -15.56 6.77 3.74
N GLU A 284 -16.86 6.99 3.91
CA GLU A 284 -17.51 6.99 5.23
C GLU A 284 -17.25 5.68 5.98
N ARG A 285 -17.48 4.54 5.29
CA ARG A 285 -17.26 3.22 5.89
C ARG A 285 -15.82 3.03 6.34
N PHE A 286 -14.84 3.49 5.56
CA PHE A 286 -13.43 3.43 5.96
C PHE A 286 -13.20 4.20 7.25
N LEU A 287 -13.60 5.47 7.30
CA LEU A 287 -13.38 6.33 8.47
C LEU A 287 -14.13 5.82 9.72
N ASP A 288 -15.34 5.31 9.56
CA ASP A 288 -16.18 4.80 10.66
C ASP A 288 -15.75 3.43 11.18
N ARG A 289 -15.03 2.64 10.38
CA ARG A 289 -14.72 1.23 10.66
C ARG A 289 -13.23 0.89 10.64
N GLN A 290 -12.34 1.85 10.40
CA GLN A 290 -10.89 1.64 10.42
C GLN A 290 -10.38 1.05 11.74
N GLY A 291 -11.14 1.16 12.84
CA GLY A 291 -10.80 0.52 14.12
C GLY A 291 -10.54 -0.99 13.99
N PHE A 292 -11.20 -1.69 13.06
CA PHE A 292 -10.88 -3.10 12.77
C PHE A 292 -9.48 -3.28 12.16
N LEU A 293 -9.02 -2.33 11.34
CA LEU A 293 -7.65 -2.32 10.81
C LEU A 293 -6.65 -2.03 11.94
N ASP A 294 -6.94 -1.02 12.77
CA ASP A 294 -6.06 -0.59 13.86
C ASP A 294 -5.83 -1.70 14.90
N MET A 295 -6.87 -2.50 15.20
CA MET A 295 -6.75 -3.69 16.05
C MET A 295 -5.74 -4.72 15.53
N THR A 296 -5.38 -4.69 14.25
CA THR A 296 -4.42 -5.62 13.63
C THR A 296 -3.07 -4.99 13.32
N ARG A 297 -2.95 -3.66 13.49
CA ARG A 297 -1.73 -2.92 13.26
C ARG A 297 -0.65 -3.38 14.23
N GLU A 298 0.58 -3.48 13.74
CA GLU A 298 1.78 -3.94 14.46
C GLU A 298 1.72 -5.42 14.91
N ARG A 299 0.68 -6.16 14.53
CA ARG A 299 0.59 -7.60 14.80
C ARG A 299 1.45 -8.42 13.83
N PRO A 300 2.19 -9.42 14.33
CA PRO A 300 3.15 -10.16 13.49
C PRO A 300 2.52 -11.27 12.65
N VAL A 301 1.41 -11.87 13.08
CA VAL A 301 0.77 -12.97 12.34
C VAL A 301 -0.31 -12.38 11.42
N PRO A 302 -0.19 -12.57 10.09
CA PRO A 302 -1.22 -12.11 9.18
C PRO A 302 -2.53 -12.90 9.41
N HIS A 303 -3.67 -12.22 9.23
CA HIS A 303 -5.01 -12.81 9.30
C HIS A 303 -5.45 -13.36 10.68
N GLU A 304 -4.77 -13.00 11.77
CA GLU A 304 -5.16 -13.39 13.14
C GLU A 304 -6.23 -12.49 13.77
N GLY A 305 -6.46 -11.30 13.20
CA GLY A 305 -7.37 -10.31 13.76
C GLY A 305 -8.85 -10.50 13.38
N PRO A 306 -9.73 -9.62 13.89
CA PRO A 306 -11.12 -9.57 13.46
C PRO A 306 -11.24 -9.50 11.93
N PHE A 307 -12.20 -10.24 11.38
CA PHE A 307 -12.41 -10.37 9.94
C PHE A 307 -11.17 -10.87 9.16
N GLN A 308 -10.23 -11.56 9.81
CA GLN A 308 -8.99 -12.05 9.19
C GLN A 308 -8.20 -10.93 8.49
N ILE A 309 -8.26 -9.71 9.05
CA ILE A 309 -7.44 -8.59 8.58
C ILE A 309 -5.99 -8.86 8.98
N ALA A 310 -5.07 -8.52 8.08
CA ALA A 310 -3.63 -8.50 8.36
C ALA A 310 -3.14 -7.06 8.53
N GLY A 311 -2.14 -6.85 9.39
CA GLY A 311 -1.66 -5.52 9.77
C GLY A 311 -1.21 -4.65 8.59
N TYR A 312 -0.64 -5.25 7.54
CA TYR A 312 -0.13 -4.55 6.36
C TYR A 312 -1.22 -3.86 5.51
N PHE A 313 -2.50 -3.99 5.89
CA PHE A 313 -3.60 -3.26 5.25
C PHE A 313 -3.89 -1.88 5.85
N TYR A 314 -3.28 -1.50 6.98
CA TYR A 314 -3.62 -0.25 7.67
C TYR A 314 -3.21 0.98 6.84
N TYR A 315 -1.91 1.18 6.61
CA TYR A 315 -1.45 2.34 5.83
C TYR A 315 -1.70 2.18 4.34
N TYR A 316 -1.76 0.94 3.84
CA TYR A 316 -2.25 0.66 2.50
C TYR A 316 -3.67 1.23 2.30
N GLY A 317 -4.58 0.95 3.24
CA GLY A 317 -5.95 1.46 3.21
C GLY A 317 -6.00 2.98 3.27
N ILE A 318 -5.21 3.60 4.16
CA ILE A 318 -5.11 5.06 4.28
C ILE A 318 -4.69 5.71 2.95
N TYR A 319 -3.68 5.16 2.27
CA TYR A 319 -3.25 5.71 0.99
C TYR A 319 -4.31 5.55 -0.10
N TYR A 320 -4.85 4.35 -0.30
CA TYR A 320 -5.85 4.12 -1.34
C TYR A 320 -7.22 4.74 -1.07
N PHE A 321 -7.52 5.04 0.19
CA PHE A 321 -8.61 5.95 0.54
C PHE A 321 -8.41 7.30 -0.16
N THR A 322 -7.20 7.87 -0.13
CA THR A 322 -6.94 9.15 -0.80
C THR A 322 -7.08 9.06 -2.32
N GLU A 323 -6.65 7.94 -2.92
CA GLU A 323 -6.81 7.72 -4.37
C GLU A 323 -8.30 7.70 -4.76
N SER A 324 -9.15 7.08 -3.94
CA SER A 324 -10.61 7.10 -4.12
C SER A 324 -11.20 8.50 -3.89
N ALA A 325 -10.85 9.13 -2.77
CA ALA A 325 -11.41 10.41 -2.35
C ALA A 325 -11.08 11.54 -3.34
N LYS A 326 -9.92 11.52 -4.00
CA LYS A 326 -9.54 12.49 -5.05
C LYS A 326 -10.56 12.60 -6.19
N MET A 327 -11.39 11.57 -6.40
CA MET A 327 -12.41 11.54 -7.45
C MET A 327 -13.77 12.09 -7.01
N LEU A 328 -13.96 12.39 -5.71
CA LEU A 328 -15.19 12.98 -5.18
C LEU A 328 -15.21 14.52 -5.36
N PRO A 329 -16.38 15.17 -5.20
CA PRO A 329 -16.47 16.63 -5.08
C PRO A 329 -15.55 17.22 -3.99
N LYS A 330 -15.08 18.45 -4.20
CA LYS A 330 -14.04 19.07 -3.34
C LYS A 330 -14.49 19.30 -1.90
N ASP A 331 -15.75 19.61 -1.68
CA ASP A 331 -16.37 19.74 -0.35
C ASP A 331 -16.31 18.43 0.45
N LYS A 332 -16.59 17.29 -0.21
CA LYS A 332 -16.43 15.96 0.37
C LYS A 332 -14.97 15.64 0.70
N GLN A 333 -14.05 15.98 -0.22
CA GLN A 333 -12.61 15.80 0.01
C GLN A 333 -12.14 16.52 1.28
N ALA A 334 -12.54 17.78 1.49
CA ALA A 334 -12.15 18.57 2.65
C ALA A 334 -12.66 17.96 3.97
N ALA A 335 -13.91 17.50 4.01
CA ALA A 335 -14.49 16.84 5.18
C ALA A 335 -13.74 15.55 5.54
N TYR A 336 -13.38 14.76 4.53
CA TYR A 336 -12.62 13.52 4.70
C TYR A 336 -11.17 13.73 5.09
N ALA A 337 -10.51 14.73 4.53
CA ALA A 337 -9.12 15.06 4.81
C ALA A 337 -8.89 15.33 6.30
N LYS A 338 -9.79 16.08 6.96
CA LYS A 338 -9.67 16.38 8.39
C LYS A 338 -9.76 15.12 9.26
N ARG A 339 -10.72 14.23 8.96
CA ARG A 339 -10.90 12.96 9.69
C ARG A 339 -9.72 12.02 9.45
N LEU A 340 -9.25 11.89 8.20
CA LEU A 340 -8.11 11.04 7.87
C LEU A 340 -6.81 11.55 8.51
N ALA A 341 -6.58 12.87 8.49
CA ALA A 341 -5.41 13.48 9.14
C ALA A 341 -5.38 13.13 10.64
N ALA A 342 -6.50 13.23 11.36
CA ALA A 342 -6.57 12.86 12.77
C ALA A 342 -6.09 11.42 13.02
N LEU A 343 -6.51 10.46 12.18
CA LEU A 343 -6.10 9.06 12.27
C LEU A 343 -4.59 8.88 12.08
N ILE A 344 -4.02 9.56 11.08
CA ILE A 344 -2.59 9.46 10.77
C ILE A 344 -1.76 10.11 11.89
N LEU A 345 -2.12 11.31 12.34
CA LEU A 345 -1.38 12.03 13.38
C LEU A 345 -1.35 11.25 14.70
N MET A 346 -2.46 10.62 15.07
CA MET A 346 -2.58 9.83 16.30
C MET A 346 -1.70 8.56 16.30
N ARG A 347 -1.19 8.15 15.15
CA ARG A 347 -0.42 6.90 14.99
C ARG A 347 1.04 7.12 14.63
N GLN A 348 1.52 8.36 14.62
CA GLN A 348 2.92 8.64 14.37
C GLN A 348 3.79 8.24 15.57
N GLN A 349 4.82 7.47 15.32
CA GLN A 349 5.76 6.99 16.32
C GLN A 349 6.64 8.13 16.86
N LYS A 350 7.26 7.90 18.02
CA LYS A 350 8.16 8.89 18.66
C LYS A 350 9.32 9.29 17.76
N ASP A 351 9.84 8.36 16.97
CA ASP A 351 10.92 8.59 16.00
C ASP A 351 10.46 9.31 14.72
N GLY A 352 9.16 9.60 14.58
CA GLY A 352 8.57 10.26 13.42
C GLY A 352 8.03 9.30 12.36
N SER A 353 8.28 8.00 12.48
CA SER A 353 7.83 7.00 11.50
C SER A 353 6.36 6.61 11.67
N TRP A 354 5.83 5.90 10.67
CA TRP A 354 4.61 5.12 10.74
C TRP A 354 4.87 3.70 10.24
N TRP A 355 4.28 2.69 10.88
CA TRP A 355 4.39 1.30 10.46
C TRP A 355 3.22 0.45 10.97
N ASP A 356 2.88 -0.61 10.24
CA ASP A 356 1.70 -1.43 10.50
C ASP A 356 1.93 -2.95 10.49
N TYR A 357 3.06 -3.44 9.97
CA TYR A 357 3.37 -4.86 9.94
C TYR A 357 4.89 -5.09 9.98
N PRO A 358 5.43 -6.06 10.75
CA PRO A 358 6.87 -6.26 10.92
C PRO A 358 7.53 -6.94 9.71
N LEU A 359 7.52 -6.29 8.55
CA LEU A 359 8.20 -6.74 7.34
C LEU A 359 9.70 -6.40 7.39
N TYR A 360 10.50 -7.20 8.11
CA TYR A 360 11.94 -6.97 8.31
C TYR A 360 12.21 -5.52 8.76
N SER A 361 13.22 -4.81 8.23
CA SER A 361 13.36 -3.35 8.43
C SER A 361 12.75 -2.51 7.30
N TYR A 362 11.94 -3.11 6.42
CA TYR A 362 11.22 -2.37 5.36
C TYR A 362 9.97 -1.64 5.89
N HIS A 363 9.48 -2.03 7.06
CA HIS A 363 8.19 -1.61 7.60
C HIS A 363 8.03 -0.12 7.84
N GLN A 364 8.97 0.50 8.56
CA GLN A 364 8.88 1.92 8.86
C GLN A 364 9.02 2.80 7.61
N PRO A 365 9.94 2.54 6.66
CA PRO A 365 9.99 3.33 5.43
C PRO A 365 8.73 3.24 4.58
N TYR A 366 8.18 2.04 4.36
CA TYR A 366 6.98 1.93 3.51
C TYR A 366 5.76 2.56 4.19
N GLY A 367 5.59 2.35 5.51
CA GLY A 367 4.45 2.89 6.26
C GLY A 367 4.51 4.42 6.33
N THR A 368 5.71 4.97 6.55
CA THR A 368 5.95 6.41 6.51
C THR A 368 5.69 6.98 5.12
N GLY A 369 6.09 6.28 4.06
CA GLY A 369 5.79 6.68 2.68
C GLY A 369 4.28 6.82 2.42
N TYR A 370 3.49 5.82 2.79
CA TYR A 370 2.02 5.90 2.68
C TYR A 370 1.43 7.05 3.50
N ALA A 371 1.85 7.21 4.76
CA ALA A 371 1.36 8.26 5.65
C ALA A 371 1.67 9.66 5.09
N LEU A 372 2.88 9.87 4.57
CA LEU A 372 3.30 11.15 3.99
C LEU A 372 2.53 11.50 2.71
N MET A 373 2.28 10.53 1.81
CA MET A 373 1.43 10.76 0.64
C MET A 373 -0.01 11.14 1.04
N ALA A 374 -0.55 10.47 2.06
CA ALA A 374 -1.90 10.76 2.55
C ALA A 374 -1.98 12.13 3.24
N LEU A 375 -0.98 12.49 4.07
CA LEU A 375 -0.90 13.81 4.71
C LEU A 375 -0.73 14.94 3.70
N ALA A 376 0.03 14.73 2.61
CA ALA A 376 0.15 15.69 1.52
C ALA A 376 -1.22 15.97 0.89
N TRP A 377 -2.01 14.93 0.62
CA TRP A 377 -3.39 15.09 0.14
C TRP A 377 -4.28 15.78 1.18
N CYS A 378 -4.21 15.38 2.45
CA CYS A 378 -5.01 16.01 3.51
C CYS A 378 -4.71 17.51 3.63
N LYS A 379 -3.43 17.88 3.59
CA LYS A 379 -2.98 19.28 3.64
C LYS A 379 -3.54 20.08 2.47
N ASP A 380 -3.58 19.51 1.27
CA ASP A 380 -4.10 20.19 0.09
C ASP A 380 -5.63 20.30 0.10
N ALA A 381 -6.33 19.23 0.46
CA ALA A 381 -7.78 19.17 0.46
C ALA A 381 -8.44 20.00 1.57
N MET A 382 -7.70 20.38 2.63
CA MET A 382 -8.20 21.27 3.70
C MET A 382 -7.98 22.76 3.43
N LYS A 383 -7.29 23.12 2.34
CA LYS A 383 -7.21 24.52 1.87
C LYS A 383 -8.51 24.89 1.17
#